data_AF-A0A351TTX4-F1
#
_entry.id   AF-A0A351TTX4-F1
#
_cell.length_a   1.000
_cell.length_b   1.000
_cell.length_c   1.000
_cell.angle_alpha   90.00
_cell.angle_beta   90.00
_cell.angle_gamma   90.00
#
_symmetry.space_group_name_H-M   'P 1'
#
loop_
_entity.id
_entity.type
_entity.pdbx_description
1 polymer ?
#
loop_
_entity_poly.entity_id
_entity_poly.type
_entity_poly.pdbx_seq_one_letter_code
_entity_poly.pdbx_strand_id
1 'polypeptide(L)'
;MKFSQWNYTRPDYSQVKKNISDYRNKMQNATSCQMLRDAWLDVKKDIEYMEFQEEIIYIRHLCGIDYQYSLEEVEMHYRENPSVYALRDECDRIAADSGYCNELEQEFGNQIFVE
;
A
#
# COMPACT_ATOMS: atom_id res chain seq x y z
N MET A 1 -16.56 13.76 -10.23
CA MET A 1 -15.76 13.45 -11.44
C MET A 1 -16.26 12.13 -12.02
N LYS A 2 -16.25 11.91 -13.35
CA LYS A 2 -16.68 10.63 -13.94
C LYS A 2 -15.49 9.67 -14.06
N PHE A 3 -15.73 8.36 -13.97
CA PHE A 3 -14.70 7.33 -14.11
C PHE A 3 -13.91 7.45 -15.43
N SER A 4 -14.60 7.74 -16.54
CA SER A 4 -13.96 7.92 -17.86
C SER A 4 -12.97 9.09 -17.93
N GLN A 5 -12.94 9.97 -16.91
CA GLN A 5 -12.02 11.09 -16.80
C GLN A 5 -10.82 10.77 -15.90
N TRP A 6 -10.82 9.61 -15.23
CA TRP A 6 -9.71 9.18 -14.39
C TRP A 6 -8.57 8.68 -15.27
N ASN A 7 -7.40 9.27 -15.05
CA ASN A 7 -6.17 8.91 -15.76
C ASN A 7 -5.45 7.84 -14.97
N TYR A 8 -5.23 6.70 -15.61
CA TYR A 8 -4.30 5.70 -15.12
C TYR A 8 -2.87 6.21 -15.28
N THR A 9 -2.06 6.01 -14.24
CA THR A 9 -0.61 6.18 -14.26
C THR A 9 -0.02 4.93 -13.64
N ARG A 10 0.79 4.19 -14.42
CA ARG A 10 1.44 2.98 -13.95
C ARG A 10 2.23 3.25 -12.67
N PRO A 11 2.01 2.49 -11.58
CA PRO A 11 2.82 2.61 -10.38
C PRO A 11 4.31 2.32 -10.67
N ASP A 12 5.19 3.13 -10.12
CA ASP A 12 6.61 2.79 -10.07
C ASP A 12 6.83 1.83 -8.89
N TYR A 13 6.64 0.54 -9.13
CA TYR A 13 6.80 -0.51 -8.12
C TYR A 13 8.17 -0.51 -7.46
N SER A 14 9.23 -0.13 -8.20
CA SER A 14 10.58 -0.05 -7.62
C SER A 14 10.66 1.08 -6.60
N GLN A 15 10.07 2.23 -6.92
CA GLN A 15 10.00 3.37 -6.01
C GLN A 15 9.08 3.10 -4.82
N VAL A 16 7.93 2.47 -5.03
CA VAL A 16 7.00 2.07 -3.94
C VAL A 16 7.72 1.13 -2.96
N LYS A 17 8.38 0.07 -3.45
CA LYS A 17 9.14 -0.87 -2.60
C LYS A 17 10.25 -0.17 -1.82
N LYS A 18 10.94 0.78 -2.45
CA LYS A 18 11.96 1.60 -1.80
C LYS A 18 11.37 2.45 -0.68
N ASN A 19 10.27 3.16 -0.94
CA ASN A 19 9.60 3.98 0.06
C ASN A 19 9.15 3.14 1.26
N ILE A 20 8.46 2.02 1.03
CA ILE A 20 8.01 1.12 2.09
C ILE A 20 9.19 0.60 2.91
N SER A 21 10.31 0.25 2.25
CA SER A 21 11.53 -0.17 2.95
C SER A 21 12.11 0.95 3.83
N ASP A 22 12.08 2.20 3.36
CA ASP A 22 12.53 3.36 4.12
C ASP A 22 11.61 3.64 5.33
N TYR A 23 10.29 3.50 5.17
CA TYR A 23 9.32 3.62 6.26
C TYR A 23 9.48 2.49 7.29
N ARG A 24 9.67 1.25 6.85
CA ARG A 24 9.99 0.10 7.69
C ARG A 24 11.21 0.39 8.57
N ASN A 25 12.28 0.92 7.99
CA ASN A 25 13.48 1.31 8.74
C ASN A 25 13.17 2.42 9.76
N LYS A 26 12.33 3.41 9.43
CA LYS A 26 11.90 4.44 10.39
C LYS A 26 11.09 3.84 11.54
N MET A 27 10.18 2.90 11.27
CA MET A 27 9.38 2.22 12.29
C MET A 27 10.27 1.43 13.26
N GLN A 28 11.25 0.67 12.75
CA GLN A 28 12.18 -0.09 13.58
C GLN A 28 13.05 0.78 14.49
N ASN A 29 13.34 2.01 14.06
CA ASN A 29 14.15 2.98 14.81
C ASN A 29 13.30 4.05 15.52
N ALA A 30 11.98 3.87 15.59
CA ALA A 30 11.10 4.85 16.21
C ALA A 30 11.34 4.91 17.73
N THR A 31 11.54 6.13 18.24
CA THR A 31 11.72 6.38 19.68
C THR A 31 10.44 6.86 20.37
N SER A 32 9.33 6.93 19.63
CA SER A 32 8.02 7.32 20.13
C SER A 32 6.91 6.68 19.31
N CYS A 33 5.72 6.55 19.91
CA CYS A 33 4.52 6.08 19.22
C CYS A 33 4.20 6.93 18.00
N GLN A 34 4.26 8.26 18.12
CA GLN A 34 4.02 9.19 17.02
C GLN A 34 4.93 8.91 15.80
N MET A 35 6.22 8.66 16.02
CA MET A 35 7.15 8.37 14.93
C MET A 35 6.83 7.05 14.23
N LEU A 36 6.49 6.02 15.01
CA LEU A 36 6.10 4.73 14.45
C LEU A 36 4.78 4.86 13.66
N ARG A 37 3.80 5.52 14.27
CA ARG A 37 2.48 5.80 13.69
C ARG A 37 2.59 6.52 12.36
N ASP A 38 3.35 7.62 12.30
CA ASP A 38 3.46 8.42 11.07
C ASP A 38 4.15 7.64 9.94
N ALA A 39 5.22 6.90 10.26
CA ALA A 39 5.88 6.05 9.28
C ALA A 39 4.96 4.92 8.79
N TRP A 40 4.16 4.34 9.67
CA TRP A 40 3.20 3.30 9.31
C TRP A 40 2.04 3.83 8.45
N LEU A 41 1.53 5.02 8.74
CA LEU A 41 0.51 5.67 7.90
C LEU A 41 1.06 6.08 6.53
N ASP A 42 2.34 6.46 6.45
CA ASP A 42 3.00 6.70 5.17
C ASP A 42 3.06 5.41 4.31
N VAL A 43 3.27 4.23 4.92
CA VAL A 43 3.17 2.94 4.21
C VAL A 43 1.76 2.75 3.65
N LYS A 44 0.72 2.95 4.47
CA LYS A 44 -0.68 2.79 4.03
C LYS A 44 -1.02 3.74 2.88
N LYS A 45 -0.59 4.99 2.96
CA LYS A 45 -0.82 6.00 1.92
C LYS A 45 -0.18 5.63 0.58
N ASP A 46 1.06 5.13 0.58
CA ASP A 46 1.74 4.72 -0.64
C ASP A 46 1.07 3.49 -1.28
N ILE A 47 0.63 2.53 -0.44
CA ILE A 47 -0.16 1.37 -0.90
C ILE A 47 -1.51 1.80 -1.47
N GLU A 48 -2.29 2.62 -0.75
CA GLU A 48 -3.60 3.09 -1.20
C GLU A 48 -3.52 3.83 -2.53
N TYR A 49 -2.50 4.66 -2.74
CA TYR A 49 -2.31 5.36 -4.01
C TYR A 49 -1.95 4.41 -5.15
N MET A 50 -1.11 3.39 -4.89
CA MET A 50 -0.81 2.33 -5.85
C MET A 50 -2.10 1.58 -6.23
N GLU A 51 -2.83 1.07 -5.24
CA GLU A 51 -4.08 0.33 -5.42
C GLU A 51 -5.13 1.15 -6.19
N PHE A 52 -5.25 2.44 -5.90
CA PHE A 52 -6.13 3.33 -6.66
C PHE A 52 -5.82 3.34 -8.16
N GLN A 53 -4.54 3.33 -8.55
CA GLN A 53 -4.17 3.23 -9.97
C GLN A 53 -4.47 1.83 -10.52
N GLU A 54 -4.22 0.80 -9.73
CA GLU A 54 -4.45 -0.59 -10.13
C GLU A 54 -5.94 -0.88 -10.35
N GLU A 55 -6.81 -0.34 -9.51
CA GLU A 55 -8.27 -0.45 -9.65
C GLU A 55 -8.76 0.20 -10.95
N ILE A 56 -8.22 1.36 -11.33
CA ILE A 56 -8.59 2.03 -12.58
C ILE A 56 -8.36 1.10 -13.77
N ILE A 57 -7.15 0.51 -13.86
CA ILE A 57 -6.80 -0.31 -15.02
C ILE A 57 -7.46 -1.70 -14.96
N TYR A 58 -7.68 -2.24 -13.76
CA TYR A 58 -8.43 -3.48 -13.58
C TYR A 58 -9.89 -3.34 -14.01
N ILE A 59 -10.57 -2.24 -13.66
CA ILE A 59 -11.92 -1.96 -14.14
C ILE A 59 -11.94 -1.80 -15.66
N ARG A 60 -10.96 -1.10 -16.25
CA ARG A 60 -10.85 -0.99 -17.72
C ARG A 60 -10.72 -2.37 -18.38
N HIS A 61 -9.89 -3.25 -17.82
CA HIS A 61 -9.74 -4.63 -18.29
C HIS A 61 -11.07 -5.40 -18.25
N LEU A 62 -11.76 -5.39 -17.11
CA LEU A 62 -13.04 -6.09 -16.95
C LEU A 62 -14.14 -5.57 -17.88
N CYS A 63 -14.11 -4.27 -18.21
CA CYS A 63 -15.05 -3.65 -19.16
C CYS A 63 -14.63 -3.75 -20.63
N GLY A 64 -13.49 -4.37 -20.94
CA GLY A 64 -12.97 -4.46 -22.31
C GLY A 64 -12.48 -3.13 -22.89
N ILE A 65 -12.22 -2.13 -22.05
CA ILE A 65 -11.66 -0.84 -22.44
C ILE A 65 -10.16 -1.00 -22.62
N ASP A 66 -9.65 -0.70 -23.82
CA ASP A 66 -8.24 -0.83 -24.19
C ASP A 66 -7.66 -2.20 -23.79
N TYR A 67 -8.42 -3.28 -24.05
CA TYR A 67 -8.23 -4.60 -23.43
C TYR A 67 -6.79 -5.14 -23.45
N GLN A 68 -6.08 -5.02 -24.58
CA GLN A 68 -4.70 -5.50 -24.68
C GLN A 68 -3.77 -4.74 -23.74
N TYR A 69 -3.89 -3.41 -23.72
CA TYR A 69 -3.10 -2.57 -22.82
C TYR A 69 -3.46 -2.84 -21.35
N SER A 70 -4.75 -2.90 -21.02
CA SER A 70 -5.17 -3.15 -19.64
C SER A 70 -4.85 -4.57 -19.15
N LEU A 71 -4.82 -5.57 -20.04
CA LEU A 71 -4.35 -6.92 -19.72
C LEU A 71 -2.85 -6.93 -19.36
N GLU A 72 -2.00 -6.26 -20.16
CA GLU A 72 -0.56 -6.15 -19.88
C GLU A 72 -0.28 -5.53 -18.51
N GLU A 73 -1.03 -4.49 -18.15
CA GLU A 73 -0.90 -3.84 -16.83
C GLU A 73 -1.37 -4.76 -15.69
N VAL A 74 -2.50 -5.45 -15.85
CA VAL A 74 -2.99 -6.41 -14.84
C VAL A 74 -2.01 -7.58 -14.63
N GLU A 75 -1.38 -8.07 -15.70
CA GLU A 75 -0.32 -9.08 -15.59
C GLU A 75 0.92 -8.56 -14.85
N MET A 76 1.23 -7.27 -14.98
CA MET A 76 2.29 -6.63 -14.20
C MET A 76 1.94 -6.59 -12.71
N HIS A 77 0.70 -6.28 -12.35
CA HIS A 77 0.26 -6.28 -10.96
C HIS A 77 0.43 -7.66 -10.33
N TYR A 78 0.01 -8.73 -11.03
CA TYR A 78 0.19 -10.10 -10.55
C TYR A 78 1.66 -10.46 -10.27
N ARG A 79 2.59 -9.84 -10.98
CA ARG A 79 4.04 -10.04 -10.79
C ARG A 79 4.58 -9.22 -9.63
N GLU A 80 4.19 -7.96 -9.52
CA GLU A 80 4.82 -7.00 -8.60
C GLU A 80 4.16 -7.00 -7.21
N ASN A 81 2.83 -7.08 -7.14
CA ASN A 81 2.04 -6.94 -5.90
C ASN A 81 2.47 -7.90 -4.80
N PRO A 82 2.78 -9.20 -5.05
CA PRO A 82 3.19 -10.10 -3.98
C PRO A 82 4.42 -9.59 -3.20
N SER A 83 5.37 -8.96 -3.89
CA SER A 83 6.58 -8.42 -3.25
C SER A 83 6.31 -7.12 -2.49
N VAL A 84 5.38 -6.30 -2.99
CA VAL A 84 4.96 -5.06 -2.32
C VAL A 84 4.17 -5.38 -1.05
N TYR A 85 3.18 -6.27 -1.15
CA TYR A 85 2.35 -6.67 0.00
C TYR A 85 3.15 -7.41 1.06
N ALA A 86 4.13 -8.24 0.69
CA ALA A 86 5.03 -8.84 1.67
C ALA A 86 5.74 -7.77 2.53
N LEU A 87 6.18 -6.65 1.93
CA LEU A 87 6.81 -5.53 2.65
C LEU A 87 5.81 -4.76 3.52
N ARG A 88 4.60 -4.52 3.00
CA ARG A 88 3.49 -3.93 3.77
C ARG A 88 3.19 -4.76 5.02
N ASP A 89 3.02 -6.07 4.85
CA ASP A 89 2.70 -6.99 5.94
C ASP A 89 3.82 -7.06 6.98
N GLU A 90 5.08 -6.90 6.56
CA GLU A 90 6.20 -6.73 7.50
C GLU A 90 6.04 -5.46 8.35
N CYS A 91 5.65 -4.34 7.75
CA CYS A 91 5.38 -3.10 8.47
C CYS A 91 4.19 -3.24 9.44
N ASP A 92 3.10 -3.87 8.99
CA ASP A 92 1.93 -4.12 9.85
C ASP A 92 2.31 -5.01 11.06
N ARG A 93 3.12 -6.06 10.84
CA ARG A 93 3.68 -6.87 11.94
C ARG A 93 4.55 -6.04 12.90
N ILE A 94 5.41 -5.17 12.38
CA ILE A 94 6.24 -4.28 13.23
C ILE A 94 5.36 -3.38 14.10
N ALA A 95 4.27 -2.83 13.55
CA ALA A 95 3.35 -1.99 14.31
C ALA A 95 2.62 -2.80 15.40
N ALA A 96 2.11 -3.99 15.06
CA ALA A 96 1.41 -4.89 15.97
C ALA A 96 2.31 -5.41 17.10
N ASP A 97 3.55 -5.76 16.80
CA ASP A 97 4.54 -6.26 17.78
C ASP A 97 5.25 -5.13 18.55
N SER A 98 4.95 -3.87 18.24
CA SER A 98 5.59 -2.72 18.89
C SER A 98 5.13 -2.55 20.34
N GLY A 99 5.98 -1.91 21.14
CA GLY A 99 5.60 -1.44 22.48
C GLY A 99 4.49 -0.37 22.49
N TYR A 100 4.06 0.09 21.30
CA TYR A 100 3.04 1.12 21.11
C TYR A 100 1.70 0.55 20.61
N CYS A 101 1.56 -0.77 20.47
CA CYS A 101 0.37 -1.42 19.93
C CYS A 101 -0.93 -0.96 20.62
N ASN A 102 -0.96 -0.90 21.95
CA ASN A 102 -2.14 -0.43 22.70
C ASN A 102 -2.56 1.01 22.35
N GLU A 103 -1.60 1.91 22.09
CA GLU A 103 -1.88 3.30 21.71
C GLU A 103 -2.49 3.36 20.31
N LEU A 104 -1.96 2.54 19.39
CA LEU A 104 -2.50 2.41 18.04
C LEU A 104 -3.91 1.79 18.03
N GLU A 105 -4.16 0.77 18.85
CA GLU A 105 -5.50 0.17 18.99
C GLU A 105 -6.51 1.15 19.59
N GLN A 106 -6.10 2.02 20.53
CA GLN A 106 -6.97 3.07 21.06
C GLN A 106 -7.36 4.10 20.01
N GLU A 107 -6.43 4.44 19.10
CA GLU A 107 -6.69 5.40 18.03
C GLU A 107 -7.50 4.80 16.87
N PHE A 108 -7.12 3.62 16.40
CA PHE A 108 -7.63 3.04 15.16
C PHE A 108 -8.58 1.84 15.36
N GLY A 109 -8.69 1.34 16.59
CA GLY A 109 -9.50 0.19 16.96
C GLY A 109 -8.75 -1.15 16.89
N ASN A 110 -9.23 -2.12 17.66
CA ASN A 110 -8.58 -3.43 17.86
C ASN A 110 -8.57 -4.34 16.63
N GLN A 111 -9.22 -3.95 15.53
CA GLN A 111 -9.21 -4.69 14.27
C GLN A 111 -8.13 -4.19 13.30
N ILE A 112 -7.39 -3.13 13.65
CA ILE A 112 -6.47 -2.48 12.72
C ILE A 112 -5.28 -3.35 12.28
N PHE A 113 -4.94 -4.37 13.07
CA PHE A 113 -3.88 -5.35 12.77
C PHE A 113 -4.42 -6.72 12.34
N VAL A 114 -5.74 -6.87 12.22
CA VAL A 114 -6.38 -8.14 11.85
C VAL A 114 -6.75 -8.06 10.37
N GLU A 115 -5.91 -8.61 9.49
CA GLU A 115 -6.26 -8.98 8.11
C GLU A 115 -6.57 -10.48 8.00
#